data_AF-A0A259KYS5-F1
#
_entry.id   AF-A0A259KYS5-F1
#
_cell.length_a   1.000
_cell.length_b   1.000
_cell.length_c   1.000
_cell.angle_alpha   90.00
_cell.angle_beta   90.00
_cell.angle_gamma   90.00
#
_symmetry.space_group_name_H-M   'P 1'
#
loop_
_entity.id
_entity.type
_entity.pdbx_description
1 polymer ?
#
loop_
_entity_poly.entity_id
_entity_poly.type
_entity_poly.pdbx_seq_one_letter_code
_entity_poly.pdbx_strand_id
1 'polypeptide(L)' 'MRDIYMFFASFAQTWGLMLFFLGFVGVIVYAFWPSKKMQKNCDEAAQIPLKED' A
#
# COMPACT_ATOMS: atom_id res chain seq x y z
N MET A 1 1.65 -39.15 -10.64
CA MET A 1 1.57 -37.97 -11.53
C MET A 1 0.24 -37.21 -11.43
N ARG A 2 -0.67 -37.46 -10.47
CA ARG A 2 -1.87 -36.62 -10.26
C ARG A 2 -1.76 -35.69 -9.06
N ASP A 3 -0.90 -36.05 -8.11
CA ASP A 3 -0.73 -35.36 -6.83
C ASP A 3 -0.14 -33.96 -7.01
N ILE A 4 0.84 -33.83 -7.91
CA ILE A 4 1.44 -32.54 -8.30
C ILE A 4 0.38 -31.61 -8.89
N TYR A 5 -0.48 -32.09 -9.80
CA TYR A 5 -1.51 -31.25 -10.42
C TYR A 5 -2.57 -30.78 -9.42
N MET A 6 -3.02 -31.65 -8.52
CA MET A 6 -3.97 -31.28 -7.47
C MET A 6 -3.39 -30.24 -6.51
N PHE A 7 -2.10 -30.39 -6.17
CA PHE A 7 -1.38 -29.41 -5.36
C PHE A 7 -1.33 -28.04 -6.04
N PHE A 8 -0.90 -27.96 -7.31
CA PHE A 8 -0.88 -26.70 -8.06
C PHE A 8 -2.27 -26.09 -8.28
N ALA A 9 -3.30 -26.90 -8.54
CA ALA A 9 -4.66 -26.43 -8.73
C ALA A 9 -5.24 -25.79 -7.45
N SER A 10 -5.02 -26.43 -6.29
CA SER A 10 -5.44 -25.88 -4.99
C SER A 10 -4.75 -24.56 -4.65
N PHE A 11 -3.48 -24.41 -5.05
CA PHE A 11 -2.70 -23.18 -4.88
C PHE A 11 -3.23 -22.06 -5.78
N ALA A 12 -3.43 -22.35 -7.08
CA ALA A 12 -3.92 -21.39 -8.06
C ALA A 12 -5.30 -20.81 -7.67
N GLN A 13 -6.17 -21.65 -7.11
CA GLN A 13 -7.52 -21.25 -6.69
C GLN A 13 -7.52 -20.11 -5.65
N THR A 14 -6.53 -20.06 -4.75
CA THR A 14 -6.49 -19.07 -3.66
C THR A 14 -5.53 -17.91 -3.96
N TRP A 15 -4.55 -18.13 -4.84
CA TRP A 15 -3.54 -17.12 -5.18
C TRP A 15 -4.09 -15.88 -5.87
N GLY A 16 -5.11 -16.01 -6.71
CA GLY A 16 -5.74 -14.86 -7.38
C GLY A 16 -6.34 -13.87 -6.38
N LEU A 17 -7.11 -14.37 -5.41
CA LEU A 17 -7.71 -13.56 -4.36
C LEU A 17 -6.63 -12.97 -3.44
N MET A 18 -5.63 -13.79 -3.08
CA MET A 18 -4.54 -13.38 -2.19
C MET A 18 -3.71 -12.25 -2.81
N LEU A 19 -3.33 -12.35 -4.09
CA LEU A 19 -2.60 -11.28 -4.78
C LEU A 19 -3.43 -9.99 -4.88
N PHE A 20 -4.72 -10.10 -5.19
CA PHE A 20 -5.61 -8.94 -5.27
C PHE A 20 -5.74 -8.24 -3.91
N PHE A 21 -5.90 -9.02 -2.84
CA PHE A 21 -5.97 -8.51 -1.48
C PHE A 21 -4.65 -7.87 -1.03
N LEU A 22 -3.51 -8.52 -1.23
CA LEU A 22 -2.20 -7.96 -0.90
C LEU A 22 -1.92 -6.68 -1.69
N GLY A 23 -2.26 -6.64 -2.99
CA GLY A 23 -2.11 -5.44 -3.81
C GLY A 23 -2.97 -4.29 -3.29
N PHE A 24 -4.23 -4.57 -2.95
CA PHE A 24 -5.15 -3.58 -2.39
C PHE A 24 -4.67 -3.04 -1.03
N VAL A 25 -4.28 -3.92 -0.11
CA VAL A 25 -3.70 -3.53 1.18
C VAL A 25 -2.40 -2.74 0.98
N GLY A 26 -1.55 -3.15 0.04
CA GLY A 26 -0.33 -2.44 -0.33
C GLY A 26 -0.61 -1.01 -0.80
N VAL A 27 -1.63 -0.80 -1.64
CA VAL A 27 -2.06 0.54 -2.08
C VAL A 27 -2.63 1.35 -0.93
N ILE A 28 -3.43 0.77 -0.03
CA ILE A 28 -3.94 1.48 1.16
C ILE A 28 -2.78 1.93 2.04
N VAL A 29 -1.86 1.02 2.37
CA VAL A 29 -0.68 1.35 3.16
C VAL A 29 0.13 2.44 2.46
N TYR A 30 0.35 2.31 1.15
CA TYR A 30 1.04 3.31 0.34
C TYR A 30 0.29 4.65 0.26
N ALA A 31 -1.03 4.68 0.28
CA ALA A 31 -1.82 5.91 0.27
C ALA A 31 -1.85 6.60 1.64
N PHE A 32 -1.79 5.84 2.73
CA PHE A 32 -1.75 6.37 4.10
C PHE A 32 -0.34 6.74 4.58
N TRP A 33 0.72 6.13 4.03
CA TRP A 33 2.11 6.50 4.32
C TRP A 33 2.47 7.96 3.95
N PRO A 34 2.11 8.52 2.78
CA PRO A 34 2.46 9.90 2.40
C PRO A 34 1.76 10.91 3.28
N SER A 35 0.66 10.58 3.97
CA SER A 35 0.07 11.48 4.97
C SER A 35 1.04 11.78 6.12
N LYS A 36 1.82 10.79 6.60
CA LYS A 36 2.83 11.04 7.65
C LYS A 36 4.07 11.81 7.16
N LYS A 37 4.44 11.68 5.89
CA LYS A 37 5.54 12.48 5.29
C LYS A 37 5.09 13.89 4.87
N MET A 38 3.87 14.05 4.36
CA MET A 38 3.30 15.35 3.98
C MET A 38 2.89 16.18 5.20
N GLN A 39 2.45 15.56 6.30
CA GLN A 39 2.13 16.28 7.55
C GLN A 39 3.34 17.07 8.08
N LYS A 40 4.56 16.50 8.00
CA LYS A 40 5.78 17.20 8.42
C LYS A 40 6.09 18.45 7.60
N ASN A 41 5.84 18.45 6.29
CA ASN A 41 6.07 19.63 5.45
C ASN A 41 5.01 20.72 5.67
N CYS A 42 3.80 20.34 6.08
CA CYS A 42 2.73 21.31 6.34
C CYS A 42 2.97 22.06 7.65
N ASP A 43 3.46 21.39 8.70
CA ASP A 43 3.86 22.06 9.95
C ASP A 43 5.03 23.03 9.73
N GLU A 44 5.98 22.67 8.86
CA GLU A 44 7.11 23.55 8.52
C GLU A 44 6.66 24.75 7.66
N ALA A 45 5.72 24.56 6.74
CA ALA A 45 5.11 25.63 5.95
C ALA A 45 4.21 26.56 6.78
N ALA A 46 3.55 26.04 7.82
CA ALA A 46 2.75 26.84 8.76
C ALA A 46 3.61 27.69 9.72
N GLN A 47 4.89 27.34 9.89
CA GLN A 47 5.86 28.12 10.66
C GLN A 47 6.63 29.14 9.83
N ILE A 48 6.40 29.23 8.51
CA ILE A 48 7.00 30.29 7.69
C ILE A 48 6.30 31.60 8.09
N PRO A 49 6.98 32.51 8.81
CA PRO A 49 6.36 33.78 9.18
C PRO A 49 6.07 34.55 7.90
N LEU A 50 4.88 35.15 7.82
CA LEU A 50 4.51 36.08 6.75
C LEU A 50 5.61 37.14 6.63
N LYS A 51 6.49 36.99 5.63
CA LYS A 51 7.37 38.07 5.20
C LYS A 51 6.51 39.03 4.40
N GLU A 52 6.11 40.12 5.06
CA GLU A 52 5.68 41.34 4.40
C GLU A 52 6.93 42.05 3.87
N ASP A 53 7.11 42.03 2.55
CA ASP A 53 7.86 43.05 1.79
C ASP A 53 6.92 43.59 0.69
#